data_AF-A0A1B6IM20-F1
#
_entry.id   AF-A0A1B6IM20-F1
#
_cell.length_a   1.000
_cell.length_b   1.000
_cell.length_c   1.000
_cell.angle_alpha   90.00
_cell.angle_beta   90.00
_cell.angle_gamma   90.00
#
_symmetry.space_group_name_H-M   'P 1'
#
loop_
_entity.id
_entity.type
_entity.pdbx_description
1 polymer ?
#
loop_
_entity_poly.entity_id
_entity_poly.type
_entity_poly.pdbx_seq_one_letter_code
_entity_poly.pdbx_strand_id
1 'polypeptide(L)'
;GDQRKEVLTKRLHVSAHVFRCELANKIMGKKDLESPNLFNESVLRKAKQEENDLSYNVVHGSDPVVCLGLMKHSYSHCGSIRDIGVDKTFVRYHTETQMEIYKNFSRHSYTSVSIDAT
;
A
#
# COMPACT_ATOMS: atom_id res chain seq x y z
N GLY A 1 -18.23 -16.69 -15.16
CA GLY A 1 -17.80 -16.76 -13.75
C GLY A 1 -16.38 -17.27 -13.64
N ASP A 2 -16.14 -18.50 -14.09
CA ASP A 2 -14.86 -19.21 -13.86
C ASP A 2 -13.65 -18.70 -14.63
N GLN A 3 -13.81 -18.28 -15.90
CA GLN A 3 -12.68 -17.74 -16.67
C GLN A 3 -12.05 -16.50 -16.03
N ARG A 4 -12.84 -15.70 -15.30
CA ARG A 4 -12.36 -14.51 -14.59
C ARG A 4 -11.48 -14.91 -13.40
N LYS A 5 -11.86 -15.94 -12.65
CA LYS A 5 -11.08 -16.46 -11.50
C LYS A 5 -9.81 -17.18 -11.95
N GLU A 6 -9.86 -17.94 -13.04
CA GLU A 6 -8.70 -18.67 -13.56
C GLU A 6 -7.63 -17.75 -14.18
N VAL A 7 -8.06 -16.66 -14.81
CA VAL A 7 -7.17 -15.60 -15.32
C VAL A 7 -6.43 -14.87 -14.20
N LEU A 8 -7.13 -14.60 -13.10
CA LEU A 8 -6.60 -13.87 -11.95
C LEU A 8 -5.55 -14.71 -11.19
N THR A 9 -5.91 -15.94 -10.83
CA THR A 9 -5.05 -16.84 -10.01
C THR A 9 -3.74 -17.24 -10.65
N LYS A 10 -3.67 -17.39 -11.99
CA LYS A 10 -2.45 -17.86 -12.67
C LYS A 10 -1.46 -16.73 -13.01
N ARG A 11 -1.82 -15.44 -12.88
CA ARG A 11 -1.00 -14.33 -13.39
C ARG A 11 -0.95 -13.08 -12.50
N LEU A 12 -1.02 -13.23 -11.18
CA LEU A 12 -0.79 -12.15 -10.20
C LEU A 12 0.48 -11.32 -10.49
N HIS A 13 1.52 -11.93 -11.04
CA HIS A 13 2.81 -11.27 -11.29
C HIS A 13 2.88 -10.47 -12.61
N VAL A 14 1.86 -10.57 -13.47
CA VAL A 14 1.84 -9.86 -14.76
C VAL A 14 1.10 -8.53 -14.61
N SER A 15 1.53 -7.49 -15.35
CA SER A 15 0.81 -6.21 -15.36
C SER A 15 -0.51 -6.33 -16.12
N ALA A 16 -1.51 -5.53 -15.74
CA ALA A 16 -2.83 -5.54 -16.39
C ALA A 16 -2.73 -5.27 -17.89
N HIS A 17 -1.84 -4.36 -18.29
CA HIS A 17 -1.54 -4.05 -19.69
C HIS A 17 -0.98 -5.27 -20.45
N VAL A 18 0.05 -5.94 -19.92
CA VAL A 18 0.66 -7.10 -20.59
C VAL A 18 -0.38 -8.22 -20.76
N PHE A 19 -1.18 -8.48 -19.71
CA PHE A 19 -2.26 -9.46 -19.78
C PHE A 19 -3.29 -9.10 -20.87
N ARG A 20 -3.70 -7.84 -20.96
CA ARG A 20 -4.63 -7.35 -21.97
C ARG A 20 -4.05 -7.49 -23.38
N CYS A 21 -2.77 -7.17 -23.59
CA CYS A 21 -2.10 -7.36 -24.87
C CYS A 21 -2.03 -8.82 -25.28
N GLU A 22 -1.70 -9.73 -24.37
CA GLU A 22 -1.66 -11.17 -24.65
C GLU A 22 -3.05 -11.73 -24.98
N LEU A 23 -4.08 -11.25 -24.26
CA LEU A 23 -5.45 -11.63 -24.55
C LEU A 23 -5.85 -11.13 -25.93
N ALA A 24 -5.64 -9.84 -26.24
CA ALA A 24 -5.91 -9.24 -27.54
C ALA A 24 -5.21 -10.02 -28.68
N ASN A 25 -3.94 -10.38 -28.52
CA ASN A 25 -3.20 -11.17 -29.51
C ASN A 25 -3.78 -12.58 -29.74
N LYS A 26 -4.51 -13.15 -28.77
CA LYS A 26 -5.17 -14.46 -28.91
C LYS A 26 -6.54 -14.36 -29.58
N ILE A 27 -7.29 -13.29 -29.30
CA ILE A 27 -8.69 -13.17 -29.72
C ILE A 27 -8.88 -12.26 -30.95
N MET A 28 -7.90 -11.45 -31.32
CA MET A 28 -7.98 -10.50 -32.42
C MET A 28 -6.95 -10.81 -33.50
N GLY A 29 -7.36 -10.73 -34.77
CA GLY A 29 -6.49 -10.78 -35.93
C GLY A 29 -5.80 -9.43 -36.21
N LYS A 30 -4.79 -9.45 -37.09
CA LYS A 30 -4.15 -8.21 -37.59
C LYS A 30 -5.20 -7.40 -38.36
N LYS A 31 -5.67 -6.29 -37.74
CA LYS A 31 -6.66 -5.30 -38.24
C LYS A 31 -8.10 -5.44 -37.71
N ASP A 32 -8.35 -6.29 -36.73
CA ASP A 32 -9.66 -6.30 -36.09
C ASP A 32 -9.87 -5.07 -35.19
N LEU A 33 -11.11 -4.59 -35.13
CA LEU A 33 -11.57 -3.63 -34.14
C LEU A 33 -11.47 -4.24 -32.73
N GLU A 34 -11.27 -3.41 -31.72
CA GLU A 34 -11.16 -3.87 -30.34
C GLU A 34 -12.37 -4.71 -29.94
N SER A 35 -12.11 -5.95 -29.50
CA SER A 35 -13.17 -6.88 -29.15
C SER A 35 -13.92 -6.41 -27.89
N PRO A 36 -15.27 -6.43 -27.86
CA PRO A 36 -16.05 -6.17 -26.65
C PRO A 36 -15.76 -7.17 -25.51
N ASN A 37 -15.18 -8.32 -25.84
CA ASN A 37 -14.78 -9.34 -24.88
C ASN A 37 -13.42 -9.04 -24.22
N LEU A 38 -12.72 -8.00 -24.68
CA LEU A 38 -11.48 -7.55 -24.06
C LEU A 38 -11.82 -6.68 -22.83
N PHE A 39 -11.37 -7.12 -21.66
CA PHE A 39 -11.61 -6.37 -20.43
C PHE A 39 -10.84 -5.05 -20.44
N ASN A 40 -11.50 -3.99 -19.96
CA ASN A 40 -10.84 -2.71 -19.69
C ASN A 40 -9.75 -2.85 -18.64
N GLU A 41 -8.67 -2.08 -18.79
CA GLU A 41 -7.52 -2.15 -17.89
C GLU A 41 -7.87 -1.79 -16.44
N SER A 42 -8.81 -0.84 -16.24
CA SER A 42 -9.32 -0.49 -14.90
C SER A 42 -10.00 -1.68 -14.20
N VAL A 43 -10.75 -2.49 -14.96
CA VAL A 43 -11.43 -3.69 -14.46
C VAL A 43 -10.40 -4.76 -14.09
N LEU A 44 -9.37 -4.93 -14.91
CA LEU A 44 -8.27 -5.87 -14.63
C LEU A 44 -7.46 -5.46 -13.40
N ARG A 45 -7.15 -4.16 -13.25
CA ARG A 45 -6.47 -3.63 -12.05
C ARG A 45 -7.28 -3.86 -10.78
N LYS A 46 -8.59 -3.58 -10.81
CA LYS A 46 -9.46 -3.77 -9.64
C LYS A 46 -9.57 -5.26 -9.28
N ALA A 47 -9.74 -6.13 -10.27
CA ALA A 47 -9.83 -7.57 -10.03
C ALA A 47 -8.52 -8.13 -9.43
N LYS A 48 -7.36 -7.64 -9.89
CA LYS A 48 -6.05 -7.97 -9.30
C LYS A 48 -5.93 -7.49 -7.86
N GLN A 49 -6.42 -6.28 -7.57
CA GLN A 49 -6.45 -5.76 -6.19
C GLN A 49 -7.33 -6.64 -5.30
N GLU A 50 -8.56 -6.95 -5.73
CA GLU A 50 -9.49 -7.80 -4.96
C GLU A 50 -8.89 -9.17 -4.66
N GLU A 51 -8.17 -9.75 -5.61
CA GLU A 51 -7.46 -11.01 -5.41
C GLU A 51 -6.28 -10.89 -4.45
N ASN A 52 -5.47 -9.85 -4.56
CA ASN A 52 -4.41 -9.56 -3.58
C ASN A 52 -5.02 -9.42 -2.18
N ASP A 53 -6.08 -8.63 -2.04
CA ASP A 53 -6.76 -8.38 -0.78
C ASP A 53 -7.27 -9.70 -0.16
N LEU A 54 -7.86 -10.58 -0.98
CA LEU A 54 -8.24 -11.95 -0.58
C LEU A 54 -7.01 -12.77 -0.14
N SER A 55 -5.93 -12.76 -0.92
CA SER A 55 -4.73 -13.56 -0.64
C SER A 55 -4.00 -13.14 0.64
N TYR A 56 -4.02 -11.85 0.96
CA TYR A 56 -3.41 -11.26 2.15
C TYR A 56 -4.39 -11.13 3.32
N ASN A 57 -5.62 -11.64 3.19
CA ASN A 57 -6.71 -11.47 4.16
C ASN A 57 -6.93 -10.00 4.56
N VAL A 58 -6.75 -9.07 3.62
CA VAL A 58 -7.02 -7.65 3.79
C VAL A 58 -8.53 -7.44 3.74
N VAL A 59 -9.14 -7.46 4.92
CA VAL A 59 -10.58 -7.21 5.07
C VAL A 59 -10.84 -5.70 4.98
N HIS A 60 -11.54 -5.29 3.92
CA HIS A 60 -12.10 -3.93 3.74
C HIS A 60 -11.10 -2.77 3.76
N GLY A 61 -9.99 -2.88 3.03
CA GLY A 61 -9.05 -1.76 2.89
C GLY A 61 -8.47 -1.38 4.25
N SER A 62 -7.77 -2.33 4.86
CA SER A 62 -7.11 -2.17 6.15
C SER A 62 -6.39 -0.82 6.20
N ASP A 63 -6.78 0.00 7.18
CA ASP A 63 -6.20 1.31 7.42
C ASP A 63 -4.67 1.21 7.35
N PRO A 64 -4.00 1.92 6.42
CA PRO A 64 -2.55 1.87 6.27
C PRO A 64 -1.82 2.14 7.59
N VAL A 65 -2.39 2.99 8.47
CA VAL A 65 -1.85 3.27 9.79
C VAL A 65 -1.89 2.03 10.68
N VAL A 66 -2.99 1.28 10.65
CA VAL A 66 -3.14 0.01 11.38
C VAL A 66 -2.20 -1.05 10.83
N CYS A 67 -2.05 -1.15 9.51
CA CYS A 67 -1.08 -2.07 8.89
C CYS A 67 0.34 -1.78 9.33
N LEU A 68 0.74 -0.50 9.37
CA LEU A 68 2.06 -0.09 9.84
C LEU A 68 2.27 -0.41 11.32
N GLY A 69 1.23 -0.25 12.15
CA GLY A 69 1.25 -0.68 13.54
C GLY A 69 1.48 -2.19 13.68
N LEU A 70 0.69 -2.99 12.98
CA LEU A 70 0.83 -4.45 12.96
C LEU A 70 2.22 -4.88 12.47
N MET A 71 2.74 -4.23 11.43
CA MET A 71 4.08 -4.50 10.92
C MET A 71 5.15 -4.18 11.95
N LYS A 72 5.10 -3.00 12.60
CA LYS A 72 6.11 -2.61 13.59
C LYS A 72 6.23 -3.62 14.74
N HIS A 73 5.08 -4.14 15.18
CA HIS A 73 4.99 -5.10 16.29
C HIS A 73 5.08 -6.57 15.83
N SER A 74 5.18 -6.82 14.52
CA SER A 74 5.41 -8.17 14.00
C SER A 74 6.85 -8.61 14.20
N TYR A 75 7.06 -9.87 14.55
CA TYR A 75 8.40 -10.42 14.80
C TYR A 75 9.34 -10.28 13.59
N SER A 76 8.81 -10.41 12.37
CA SER A 76 9.58 -10.34 11.12
C SER A 76 10.08 -8.93 10.77
N HIS A 77 9.43 -7.88 11.27
CA HIS A 77 9.78 -6.49 10.97
C HIS A 77 10.12 -5.66 12.23
N CYS A 78 10.20 -6.33 13.38
CA CYS A 78 10.56 -5.72 14.65
C CYS A 78 11.91 -4.99 14.53
N GLY A 79 11.93 -3.70 14.86
CA GLY A 79 13.11 -2.84 14.78
C GLY A 79 13.39 -2.21 13.41
N SER A 80 12.71 -2.63 12.33
CA SER A 80 12.82 -1.95 11.02
C SER A 80 12.06 -0.62 11.02
N ILE A 81 10.92 -0.58 11.71
CA ILE A 81 10.13 0.64 11.93
C ILE A 81 10.50 1.19 13.31
N ARG A 82 11.36 2.21 13.35
CA ARG A 82 11.82 2.82 14.62
C ARG A 82 10.70 3.56 15.35
N ASP A 83 9.88 4.29 14.61
CA ASP A 83 8.84 5.12 15.20
C ASP A 83 7.59 5.23 14.35
N ILE A 84 6.43 5.21 15.00
CA ILE A 84 5.12 5.46 14.40
C ILE A 84 4.31 6.29 15.37
N GLY A 85 3.58 7.25 14.83
CA GLY A 85 2.86 8.18 15.67
C GLY A 85 1.70 7.59 16.46
N VAL A 86 1.16 6.44 16.03
CA VAL A 86 0.07 5.77 16.74
C VAL A 86 0.52 5.18 18.09
N ASP A 87 1.79 4.83 18.25
CA ASP A 87 2.30 4.23 19.49
C ASP A 87 2.66 5.26 20.57
N LYS A 88 2.79 6.54 20.19
CA LYS A 88 3.37 7.57 21.04
C LYS A 88 2.43 8.74 21.21
N THR A 89 2.50 9.34 22.40
CA THR A 89 1.91 10.66 22.62
C THR A 89 2.83 11.72 22.05
N PHE A 90 2.28 12.61 21.23
CA PHE A 90 2.99 13.79 20.76
C PHE A 90 2.60 15.01 21.58
N VAL A 91 3.61 15.82 21.87
CA VAL A 91 3.42 17.18 22.37
C VAL A 91 3.77 18.11 21.23
N ARG A 92 2.82 18.96 20.85
CA ARG A 92 3.06 19.99 19.84
C ARG A 92 3.64 21.22 20.52
N TYR A 93 4.79 21.66 20.03
CA TYR A 93 5.41 22.91 20.44
C TYR A 93 5.09 23.98 19.41
N HIS A 94 4.52 25.10 19.87
CA HIS A 94 4.07 26.20 19.04
C HIS A 94 5.01 27.40 19.08
N THR A 95 5.85 27.51 20.11
CA THR A 95 6.77 28.64 20.29
C THR A 95 8.22 28.19 20.40
N GLU A 96 9.14 29.08 20.02
CA GLU A 96 10.59 28.83 20.12
C GLU A 96 11.02 28.60 21.57
N THR A 97 10.43 29.32 22.53
CA THR A 97 10.71 29.14 23.97
C THR A 97 10.38 27.72 24.44
N GLN A 98 9.26 27.15 23.99
CA GLN A 98 8.90 25.76 24.33
C GLN A 98 9.93 24.77 23.77
N MET A 99 10.40 25.01 22.55
CA MET A 99 11.45 24.20 21.93
C MET A 99 12.79 24.32 22.66
N GLU A 100 13.15 25.50 23.16
CA GLU A 100 14.37 25.72 23.92
C GLU A 100 14.33 25.03 25.29
N ILE A 101 13.19 25.12 25.99
CA ILE A 101 12.93 24.37 27.22
C ILE A 101 13.09 22.87 26.94
N TYR A 102 12.42 22.35 25.91
CA TYR A 102 12.52 20.94 25.52
C TYR A 102 13.98 20.52 25.27
N LYS A 103 14.74 21.31 24.48
CA LYS A 103 16.16 21.06 24.21
C LYS A 103 17.01 21.03 25.48
N ASN A 104 16.72 21.88 26.46
CA ASN A 104 17.45 21.92 27.72
C ASN A 104 17.18 20.69 28.59
N PHE A 105 15.94 20.22 28.63
CA PHE A 105 15.57 18.99 29.35
C PHE A 105 16.08 17.73 28.65
N SER A 106 16.13 17.73 27.32
CA SER A 106 16.47 16.53 26.56
C SER A 106 17.97 16.24 26.43
N ARG A 107 18.86 17.12 26.89
CA ARG A 107 20.33 17.00 26.73
C ARG A 107 20.92 15.69 27.26
N HIS A 108 20.26 15.03 28.20
CA HIS A 108 20.74 13.82 28.87
C HIS A 108 20.12 12.53 28.32
N SER A 109 19.30 12.62 27.27
CA SER A 109 18.53 11.49 26.73
C SER A 109 18.48 11.52 25.21
N TYR A 110 18.43 10.35 24.58
CA TYR A 110 18.16 10.26 23.16
C TYR A 110 16.75 10.77 22.88
N THR A 111 16.64 11.88 22.15
CA THR A 111 15.37 12.52 21.80
C THR A 111 15.28 12.75 20.30
N SER A 112 14.04 12.77 19.83
CA SER A 112 13.70 12.94 18.42
C SER A 112 12.57 13.96 18.29
N VAL A 113 12.70 14.87 17.35
CA VAL A 113 11.69 15.88 17.04
C VAL A 113 11.21 15.65 15.62
N SER A 114 9.90 15.58 15.44
CA SER A 114 9.26 15.58 14.13
C SER A 114 8.81 17.01 13.81
N ILE A 115 9.23 17.53 12.67
CA ILE A 115 8.84 18.86 12.18
C ILE A 115 7.92 18.63 10.99
N ASP A 116 6.67 19.08 11.11
CA ASP A 116 5.72 19.06 10.01
C ASP A 116 6.03 20.23 9.06
N ALA A 117 6.12 19.95 7.77
CA ALA A 117 6.32 20.96 6.74
C ALA A 117 4.94 21.44 6.27
N THR A 118 4.45 22.52 6.86
CA THR A 118 3.24 23.21 6.39
C THR A 118 3.54 24.13 5.23
#